data_AF-A0A7W1BQZ1-F1
#
_entry.id   AF-A0A7W1BQZ1-F1
#
_cell.length_a   1.000
_cell.length_b   1.000
_cell.length_c   1.000
_cell.angle_alpha   90.00
_cell.angle_beta   90.00
_cell.angle_gamma   90.00
#
_symmetry.space_group_name_H-M   'P 1'
#
loop_
_entity.id
_entity.type
_entity.pdbx_description
1 polymer ?
#
loop_
_entity_poly.entity_id
_entity_poly.type
_entity_poly.pdbx_seq_one_letter_code
_entity_poly.pdbx_strand_id
1 'polypeptide(L)' 'MPRLKERYETEIRPRLQEELGLSSIMQAPRVTKVTLNMGVGEAKTDAKALDAAIDELSVISG' A
#
# COMPACT_ATOMS: atom_id res chain seq x y z
N MET A 1 -11.05 5.12 14.68
CA MET A 1 -10.84 4.47 13.37
C MET A 1 -9.35 4.57 12.99
N PRO A 2 -8.80 3.75 12.08
CA PRO A 2 -7.45 3.96 11.55
C PRO A 2 -7.32 5.35 10.92
N ARG A 3 -6.27 6.11 11.29
CA ARG A 3 -6.07 7.52 10.87
C ARG A 3 -6.18 7.74 9.37
N LEU A 4 -5.59 6.86 8.56
CA LEU A 4 -5.61 6.97 7.10
C LEU A 4 -7.00 6.71 6.51
N LYS A 5 -7.78 5.81 7.11
CA LYS A 5 -9.15 5.52 6.68
C LYS A 5 -10.05 6.72 6.95
N GLU A 6 -9.94 7.33 8.12
CA GLU A 6 -10.70 8.52 8.48
C GLU A 6 -10.40 9.68 7.53
N ARG A 7 -9.12 9.98 7.29
CA ARG A 7 -8.71 11.01 6.32
C ARG A 7 -9.22 10.73 4.91
N TYR A 8 -9.21 9.47 4.48
CA TYR A 8 -9.75 9.10 3.18
C TYR A 8 -11.25 9.39 3.08
N GLU A 9 -12.02 9.03 4.11
CA GLU A 9 -13.47 9.18 4.11
C GLU A 9 -13.94 10.64 4.24
N THR A 10 -13.21 11.46 5.00
CA THR A 10 -13.61 12.85 5.32
C THR A 10 -13.04 13.89 4.37
N GLU A 11 -11.81 13.71 3.88
CA GLU A 11 -11.10 14.73 3.10
C GLU A 11 -10.88 14.31 1.65
N ILE A 12 -10.31 13.11 1.44
CA ILE A 12 -9.80 12.71 0.12
C ILE A 12 -10.94 12.28 -0.82
N ARG A 13 -11.88 11.46 -0.33
CA ARG A 13 -13.00 10.95 -1.14
C ARG A 13 -13.90 12.08 -1.69
N PRO A 14 -14.33 13.08 -0.89
CA PRO A 14 -15.11 14.20 -1.41
C PRO A 14 -14.34 15.02 -2.46
N ARG A 15 -13.06 15.31 -2.21
CA ARG A 15 -12.19 16.02 -3.16
C ARG A 15 -12.07 15.27 -4.50
N LEU A 16 -11.79 13.97 -4.46
CA LEU A 16 -11.69 13.15 -5.67
C LEU A 16 -13.03 13.08 -6.42
N GLN A 17 -14.15 13.09 -5.71
CA GLN A 17 -15.47 13.06 -6.33
C GLN A 17 -15.74 14.36 -7.11
N GLU A 18 -15.36 15.51 -6.55
CA GLU A 18 -15.48 16.82 -7.19
C GLU A 18 -14.52 16.96 -8.38
N GLU A 19 -13.22 16.64 -8.19
CA GLU A 19 -12.20 16.75 -9.24
C GLU A 19 -12.46 15.83 -10.44
N LEU A 20 -12.99 14.62 -10.20
CA LEU A 20 -13.26 13.63 -11.24
C LEU A 20 -14.72 13.68 -11.75
N GLY A 21 -15.56 14.57 -11.22
CA GLY A 21 -16.97 14.72 -11.62
C GLY A 21 -17.81 13.45 -11.43
N LEU A 22 -17.53 12.66 -10.38
CA LEU A 22 -18.15 11.35 -10.18
C LEU A 22 -19.55 11.48 -9.58
N SER A 23 -20.53 10.85 -10.22
CA SER A 23 -21.94 10.91 -9.81
C SER A 23 -22.26 10.03 -8.59
N SER A 24 -21.39 9.07 -8.25
CA SER A 24 -21.59 8.13 -7.16
C SER A 24 -20.38 8.05 -6.23
N ILE A 25 -20.65 8.05 -4.93
CA ILE A 25 -19.66 7.89 -3.84
C ILE A 25 -18.90 6.55 -3.99
N MET A 26 -19.53 5.54 -4.57
CA MET A 26 -18.93 4.22 -4.78
C MET A 26 -17.95 4.18 -5.96
N GLN A 27 -17.99 5.17 -6.86
CA GLN A 27 -17.04 5.30 -7.96
C GLN A 27 -15.71 5.92 -7.54
N ALA A 28 -15.65 6.56 -6.37
CA ALA A 28 -14.42 7.17 -5.87
C ALA A 28 -13.29 6.12 -5.73
N PRO A 29 -12.09 6.36 -6.28
CA PRO A 29 -10.97 5.41 -6.23
C PRO A 29 -10.59 5.03 -4.80
N ARG A 30 -10.30 3.75 -4.56
CA ARG A 30 -9.92 3.20 -3.25
C ARG A 30 -8.61 2.42 -3.35
N VAL A 31 -7.85 2.42 -2.27
CA VAL A 31 -6.66 1.55 -2.13
C VAL A 31 -7.13 0.12 -1.87
N THR A 32 -6.84 -0.79 -2.80
CA THR A 32 -7.25 -2.21 -2.70
C THR A 32 -6.18 -3.08 -2.06
N LYS A 33 -4.91 -2.90 -2.44
CA LYS A 33 -3.77 -3.59 -1.86
C LYS A 33 -2.48 -2.79 -2.05
N VAL A 34 -1.50 -3.03 -1.19
CA VAL A 34 -0.12 -2.57 -1.32
C VAL A 34 0.77 -3.81 -1.36
N THR A 35 1.51 -4.01 -2.45
CA THR A 35 2.47 -5.11 -2.58
C THR A 35 3.87 -4.55 -2.39
N LEU A 36 4.62 -5.12 -1.45
CA LEU A 36 6.03 -4.82 -1.24
C LEU A 36 6.86 -5.83 -2.03
N ASN A 37 7.86 -5.34 -2.75
CA ASN A 37 8.77 -6.18 -3.52
C ASN A 37 10.21 -5.79 -3.19
N MET A 38 11.05 -6.78 -2.93
CA MET A 38 12.49 -6.60 -2.74
C MET A 38 13.23 -7.50 -3.72
N GLY A 39 14.05 -6.89 -4.58
CA GLY A 39 14.88 -7.61 -5.54
C GLY A 39 16.21 -8.00 -4.89
N VAL A 40 16.36 -9.26 -4.50
CA VAL A 40 17.60 -9.78 -3.90
C VAL A 40 18.39 -10.53 -4.99
N GLY A 41 19.24 -9.82 -5.73
CA GLY A 41 20.02 -10.41 -6.83
C GLY A 41 21.03 -11.47 -6.38
N GLU A 42 21.56 -11.34 -5.17
CA GLU A 42 22.56 -12.24 -4.58
C GLU A 42 21.94 -13.50 -3.95
N ALA A 43 20.62 -13.53 -3.78
CA ALA A 43 19.88 -14.68 -3.22
C ALA A 43 20.00 -15.96 -4.04
N LYS A 44 20.38 -15.85 -5.32
CA LYS A 44 20.59 -17.02 -6.18
C LYS A 44 21.84 -17.82 -5.78
N THR A 45 22.80 -17.16 -5.14
CA THR A 45 24.10 -17.73 -4.73
C THR A 45 24.24 -17.84 -3.21
N ASP A 46 23.57 -16.98 -2.44
CA ASP A 46 23.59 -17.04 -0.98
C ASP A 46 22.16 -17.02 -0.39
N ALA A 47 21.75 -18.15 0.16
CA ALA A 47 20.45 -18.31 0.80
C ALA A 47 20.29 -17.42 2.05
N LYS A 48 21.38 -17.07 2.75
CA LYS A 48 21.32 -16.22 3.94
C LYS A 48 20.95 -14.78 3.62
N ALA A 49 21.34 -14.29 2.43
CA ALA A 49 20.95 -12.97 1.96
C ALA A 49 19.43 -12.89 1.69
N LEU A 50 18.83 -14.01 1.25
CA LEU A 50 17.39 -14.10 1.08
C LEU A 50 16.67 -14.11 2.44
N ASP A 51 17.15 -14.91 3.39
CA ASP A 51 16.56 -15.00 4.73
C ASP A 51 16.62 -13.63 5.45
N ALA A 52 17.75 -12.93 5.36
CA ALA A 52 17.90 -11.58 5.90
C ALA A 52 16.92 -10.57 5.26
N ALA A 53 16.73 -10.64 3.95
CA ALA A 53 15.78 -9.79 3.24
C ALA A 53 14.32 -10.07 3.63
N ILE A 54 13.98 -11.33 3.91
CA ILE A 54 12.67 -11.72 4.43
C ILE A 54 12.47 -11.14 5.83
N ASP A 55 13.45 -11.31 6.72
CA ASP A 55 13.38 -10.78 8.09
C ASP A 55 13.23 -9.25 8.09
N GLU A 56 13.99 -8.54 7.27
CA GLU A 56 13.88 -7.08 7.13
C GLU A 56 12.50 -6.65 6.60
N LEU A 57 12.00 -7.31 5.55
CA LEU A 57 10.67 -7.02 5.03
C LEU A 57 9.59 -7.28 6.07
N SER A 58 9.69 -8.38 6.82
CA SER A 58 8.77 -8.70 7.89
C SER A 58 8.79 -7.65 9.00
N VAL A 59 9.97 -7.17 9.41
CA VAL A 59 10.09 -6.08 10.40
C VAL A 59 9.46 -4.78 9.88
N ILE A 60 9.60 -4.47 8.59
CA ILE A 60 9.05 -3.25 7.99
C ILE A 60 7.53 -3.34 7.81
N SER A 61 7.02 -4.46 7.30
CA SER A 61 5.60 -4.61 6.97
C SER A 61 4.73 -5.00 8.16
N GLY A 62 5.34 -5.61 9.18
CA GLY A 62 4.64 -6.18 10.34
C GLY A 62 3.97 -7.50 10.05
#